data_AF-A0A928N0G7-F1
#
_entry.id   AF-A0A928N0G7-F1
#
_cell.length_a   1.000
_cell.length_b   1.000
_cell.length_c   1.000
_cell.angle_alpha   90.00
_cell.angle_beta   90.00
_cell.angle_gamma   90.00
#
_symmetry.space_group_name_H-M   'P 1'
#
loop_
_entity.id
_entity.type
_entity.pdbx_description
1 polymer ?
#
loop_
_entity_poly.entity_id
_entity_poly.type
_entity_poly.pdbx_seq_one_letter_code
_entity_poly.pdbx_strand_id
1 'polypeptide(L)'
;MPEKERNDKVRARRPKRKACAFCVDKVEFIDYKDVAKLRRYITERAKILPRRISGCCAKHQRELTVSIKRARYMALLPYSAD
;
A
#
# COMPACT_ATOMS: atom_id res chain seq x y z
N MET A 1 30.66 40.73 -23.20
CA MET A 1 30.55 39.31 -22.83
C MET A 1 29.25 39.15 -22.04
N PRO A 2 28.19 38.55 -22.60
CA PRO A 2 26.89 38.53 -21.94
C PRO A 2 26.78 37.36 -20.95
N GLU A 3 26.51 37.70 -19.70
CA GLU A 3 26.09 36.82 -18.62
C GLU A 3 24.67 36.31 -18.88
N LYS A 4 24.43 35.00 -19.05
CA LYS A 4 23.07 34.42 -18.99
C LYS A 4 23.02 33.05 -18.31
N GLU A 5 22.55 33.11 -17.07
CA GLU A 5 21.51 32.27 -16.47
C GLU A 5 21.71 30.74 -16.41
N ARG A 6 22.23 30.26 -15.27
CA ARG A 6 22.05 28.87 -14.82
C ARG A 6 20.56 28.65 -14.50
N ASN A 7 19.84 28.07 -15.46
CA ASN A 7 18.46 27.66 -15.26
C ASN A 7 18.38 26.28 -14.56
N ASP A 8 18.71 26.25 -13.27
CA ASP A 8 18.50 25.09 -12.38
C ASP A 8 17.01 24.95 -11.97
N LYS A 9 16.09 24.92 -12.94
CA LYS A 9 14.64 24.74 -12.70
C LYS A 9 14.06 23.45 -13.27
N VAL A 10 14.86 22.39 -13.38
CA VAL A 10 14.29 21.04 -13.35
C VAL A 10 14.07 20.68 -11.89
N ARG A 11 13.04 21.27 -11.27
CA ARG A 11 12.50 20.77 -10.00
C ARG A 11 12.10 19.33 -10.26
N ALA A 12 13.00 18.41 -9.97
CA ALA A 12 12.76 16.98 -9.94
C ALA A 12 11.43 16.80 -9.21
N ARG A 13 10.38 16.41 -9.95
CA ARG A 13 9.10 16.04 -9.37
C ARG A 13 9.38 14.84 -8.48
N ARG A 14 9.81 15.10 -7.24
CA ARG A 14 9.97 14.08 -6.21
C ARG A 14 8.64 13.32 -6.23
N PRO A 15 8.62 12.04 -6.59
CA PRO A 15 7.38 11.29 -6.61
C PRO A 15 6.82 11.43 -5.21
N LYS A 16 5.65 12.09 -5.08
CA LYS A 16 4.96 12.27 -3.81
C LYS A 16 4.90 10.88 -3.19
N ARG A 17 5.70 10.63 -2.14
CA ARG A 17 5.62 9.40 -1.36
C ARG A 17 4.19 9.40 -0.83
N LYS A 18 3.30 8.61 -1.44
CA LYS A 18 1.95 8.44 -0.93
C LYS A 18 2.12 8.04 0.53
N ALA A 19 1.57 8.86 1.43
CA ALA A 19 1.62 8.56 2.85
C ALA A 19 0.91 7.23 3.04
N CYS A 20 1.53 6.32 3.80
CA CYS A 20 0.92 5.04 4.09
C CYS A 20 -0.38 5.29 4.85
N ALA A 21 -1.52 4.85 4.31
CA ALA A 21 -2.82 5.00 4.95
C ALA A 21 -2.79 4.50 6.40
N PHE A 22 -2.14 3.35 6.64
CA PHE A 22 -1.96 2.81 8.00
C PHE A 22 -1.10 3.65 8.94
N CYS A 23 -0.09 4.37 8.41
CA CYS A 23 0.72 5.27 9.25
C CYS A 23 -0.05 6.54 9.61
N VAL A 24 -0.95 6.99 8.74
CA VAL A 24 -1.76 8.20 8.95
C VAL A 24 -2.92 7.91 9.89
N ASP A 25 -3.61 6.78 9.70
CA ASP A 25 -4.70 6.32 10.56
C ASP A 25 -4.22 5.78 11.93
N LYS A 26 -2.90 5.72 12.18
CA LYS A 26 -2.30 5.10 13.39
C LYS A 26 -2.93 3.74 13.72
N VAL A 27 -3.17 2.92 12.69
CA VAL A 27 -3.66 1.56 12.92
C VAL A 27 -2.51 0.76 13.50
N GLU A 28 -2.54 0.52 14.81
CA GLU A 28 -1.44 -0.12 15.54
C GLU A 28 -1.24 -1.57 15.11
N PHE A 29 -2.30 -2.28 14.74
CA PHE A 29 -2.22 -3.66 14.27
C PHE A 29 -3.22 -3.96 13.14
N ILE A 30 -2.74 -4.68 12.12
CA ILE A 30 -3.56 -5.19 11.02
C ILE A 30 -3.95 -6.62 11.37
N ASP A 31 -5.12 -6.79 11.99
CA ASP A 31 -5.64 -8.11 12.35
C ASP A 31 -6.28 -8.83 11.15
N TYR A 32 -6.19 -10.16 11.17
CA TYR A 32 -6.83 -11.02 10.16
C TYR A 32 -8.36 -11.07 10.31
N LYS A 33 -8.89 -10.67 11.47
CA LYS A 33 -10.34 -10.62 11.77
C LYS A 33 -11.04 -9.44 11.08
N ASP A 34 -10.30 -8.37 10.77
CA ASP A 34 -10.82 -7.15 10.16
C ASP A 34 -11.00 -7.31 8.64
N VAL A 35 -11.97 -8.12 8.23
CA VAL A 35 -12.25 -8.42 6.83
C VAL A 35 -12.57 -7.16 6.01
N ALA A 36 -13.20 -6.16 6.64
CA ALA A 36 -13.56 -4.89 6.01
C ALA A 36 -12.34 -4.08 5.57
N LYS A 37 -11.27 -4.06 6.38
CA LYS A 37 -10.01 -3.40 6.03
C LYS A 37 -9.26 -4.22 4.98
N LEU A 38 -9.18 -5.53 5.15
CA LEU A 38 -8.44 -6.43 4.25
C LEU A 38 -9.04 -6.46 2.85
N ARG A 39 -10.37 -6.42 2.71
CA ARG A 39 -11.07 -6.36 1.42
C ARG A 39 -10.66 -5.15 0.57
N ARG A 40 -10.35 -4.00 1.17
CA ARG A 40 -9.86 -2.81 0.43
C ARG A 40 -8.47 -3.01 -0.19
N TYR A 41 -7.69 -3.96 0.34
CA TYR A 41 -6.34 -4.27 -0.14
C TYR A 41 -6.30 -5.53 -1.02
N ILE A 42 -7.46 -6.03 -1.40
CA ILE A 42 -7.64 -7.20 -2.25
C ILE A 42 -8.40 -6.76 -3.51
N THR A 43 -8.02 -7.30 -4.66
CA THR A 43 -8.75 -7.10 -5.90
C THR A 43 -9.98 -8.00 -5.97
N GLU A 44 -10.90 -7.74 -6.88
CA GLU A 44 -12.09 -8.59 -7.09
C GLU A 44 -11.73 -10.06 -7.31
N ARG A 45 -10.62 -10.33 -8.00
CA ARG A 45 -10.05 -11.69 -8.19
C ARG A 45 -9.35 -12.26 -6.97
N ALA A 46 -9.62 -11.73 -5.78
CA ALA A 46 -9.00 -12.10 -4.53
C ALA A 46 -7.46 -11.95 -4.47
N LYS A 47 -6.81 -11.22 -5.38
CA LYS A 47 -5.34 -11.02 -5.38
C LYS A 47 -4.94 -9.85 -4.47
N ILE A 48 -3.77 -9.95 -3.83
CA ILE A 48 -3.26 -8.90 -2.95
C ILE A 48 -2.79 -7.72 -3.79
N LEU A 49 -3.26 -6.51 -3.46
CA LEU A 49 -2.85 -5.30 -4.16
C LEU A 49 -1.36 -5.00 -3.91
N PRO A 50 -0.59 -4.71 -4.97
CA PRO A 50 0.83 -4.39 -4.83
C PRO A 50 1.02 -3.01 -4.20
N ARG A 51 2.15 -2.84 -3.51
CA ARG A 51 2.53 -1.62 -2.78
C ARG A 51 2.40 -0.32 -3.59
N ARG A 52 2.67 -0.38 -4.90
CA ARG A 52 2.56 0.77 -5.83
C ARG A 52 1.15 1.37 -5.91
N ILE A 53 0.13 0.54 -5.72
CA ILE A 53 -1.27 0.98 -5.74
C ILE A 53 -1.71 1.35 -4.33
N SER A 54 -1.44 0.49 -3.34
CA SER A 54 -1.87 0.69 -1.95
C SER A 54 -1.13 1.83 -1.23
N GLY A 55 0.03 2.25 -1.72
CA GLY A 55 0.82 3.34 -1.14
C GLY A 55 1.36 3.04 0.27
N CYS A 56 1.34 1.78 0.70
CA CYS A 56 1.71 1.39 2.07
C CYS A 56 3.24 1.37 2.31
N CYS A 57 3.66 1.54 3.57
CA CYS A 57 5.05 1.36 3.98
C CYS A 57 5.49 -0.10 3.82
N ALA A 58 6.79 -0.34 3.65
CA ALA A 58 7.30 -1.71 3.47
C ALA A 58 7.02 -2.62 4.68
N LYS A 59 7.09 -2.08 5.90
CA LYS A 59 6.76 -2.79 7.14
C LYS A 59 5.29 -3.23 7.16
N HIS A 60 4.36 -2.28 6.99
CA HIS A 60 2.93 -2.57 6.95
C HIS A 60 2.52 -3.49 5.80
N GLN A 61 3.18 -3.42 4.63
CA GLN A 61 2.89 -4.37 3.55
C GLN A 61 3.25 -5.81 3.95
N ARG A 62 4.36 -6.03 4.68
CA ARG A 62 4.73 -7.36 5.17
C ARG A 62 3.69 -7.86 6.18
N GLU A 63 3.32 -7.04 7.15
CA GLU A 63 2.29 -7.40 8.14
C GLU A 63 0.94 -7.67 7.47
N LEU A 64 0.51 -6.82 6.54
CA LEU A 64 -0.74 -6.97 5.79
C LEU A 64 -0.75 -8.26 4.96
N THR A 65 0.35 -8.61 4.29
CA THR A 65 0.43 -9.87 3.55
C THR A 65 0.37 -11.10 4.46
N VAL A 66 0.97 -11.05 5.65
CA VAL A 66 0.85 -12.11 6.66
C VAL A 66 -0.58 -12.24 7.16
N SER A 67 -1.24 -11.12 7.49
CA SER A 67 -2.62 -11.10 7.96
C SER A 67 -3.60 -11.58 6.89
N ILE A 68 -3.42 -11.18 5.63
CA ILE A 68 -4.24 -11.71 4.51
C ILE A 68 -4.05 -13.22 4.36
N LYS A 69 -2.81 -13.72 4.42
CA LYS A 69 -2.56 -15.17 4.34
C LYS A 69 -3.25 -15.91 5.48
N ARG A 70 -3.15 -15.42 6.71
CA ARG A 70 -3.84 -15.98 7.90
C ARG A 70 -5.36 -15.97 7.72
N ALA A 71 -5.92 -14.85 7.26
CA ALA A 71 -7.36 -14.73 7.01
C ALA A 71 -7.85 -15.73 5.96
N ARG A 72 -7.03 -16.04 4.94
CA ARG A 72 -7.35 -17.07 3.95
C ARG A 72 -7.31 -18.49 4.52
N TYR A 73 -6.35 -18.80 5.39
CA TYR A 73 -6.32 -20.10 6.11
C TYR A 73 -7.56 -20.31 6.98
N MET A 74 -8.13 -19.22 7.52
CA MET A 74 -9.35 -19.25 8.33
C MET A 74 -10.66 -19.14 7.52
N ALA A 75 -10.59 -19.27 6.18
CA ALA A 75 -11.72 -19.16 5.27
C ALA A 75 -12.50 -17.82 5.32
N LEU A 76 -11.93 -16.76 5.91
CA LEU A 76 -12.53 -15.41 5.94
C LEU A 76 -12.42 -14.70 4.58
N LEU A 77 -11.43 -15.08 3.77
CA LEU A 77 -11.16 -14.53 2.44
C LEU A 77 -10.86 -15.65 1.46
N PRO A 78 -11.41 -15.61 0.23
CA PRO A 78 -11.11 -16.61 -0.79
C PRO A 78 -9.65 -16.47 -1.31
N TYR A 79 -9.08 -17.58 -1.77
CA TYR A 79 -7.78 -17.60 -2.44
C TYR A 79 -7.88 -17.15 -3.91
N SER A 80 -9.03 -17.41 -4.53
CA SER A 80 -9.36 -17.11 -5.91
C SER A 80 -10.88 -16.93 -6.01
N ALA A 81 -11.31 -15.83 -6.60
CA ALA A 81 -12.63 -15.76 -7.23
C ALA A 81 -12.36 -16.10 -8.69
N ASP A 82 -12.92 -17.23 -9.15
CA ASP A 82 -12.86 -17.65 -10.56
C ASP A 82 -13.50 -16.57 -11.45
#